data_AF-A0A2D7TDQ7-F1
#
_entry.id   AF-A0A2D7TDQ7-F1
#
_cell.length_a   1.000
_cell.length_b   1.000
_cell.length_c   1.000
_cell.angle_alpha   90.00
_cell.angle_beta   90.00
_cell.angle_gamma   90.00
#
_symmetry.space_group_name_H-M   'P 1'
#
loop_
_entity.id
_entity.type
_entity.pdbx_description
1 polymer ?
#
loop_
_entity_poly.entity_id
_entity_poly.type
_entity_poly.pdbx_seq_one_letter_code
_entity_poly.pdbx_strand_id
1 'polypeptide(L)' 'MHLDQKVTVTCTDNDSKNNGKIIRIFPNGIDVEVSDTIIKLKKTKPNFYVGSMAGLEFIVKT' A
#
# COMPACT_ATOMS: atom_id res chain seq x y z
N MET A 1 -10.54 -7.90 0.84
CA MET A 1 -9.96 -6.73 1.55
C MET A 1 -10.94 -6.22 2.56
N HIS A 2 -10.47 -5.91 3.77
CA HIS A 2 -11.26 -5.27 4.82
C HIS A 2 -10.42 -4.22 5.56
N LEU A 3 -11.09 -3.33 6.30
CA LEU A 3 -10.40 -2.36 7.16
C LEU A 3 -9.58 -3.08 8.23
N ASP A 4 -8.48 -2.47 8.66
CA ASP A 4 -7.54 -3.02 9.65
C ASP A 4 -6.80 -4.30 9.22
N GLN A 5 -7.00 -4.76 7.97
CA GLN A 5 -6.26 -5.89 7.42
C GLN A 5 -4.77 -5.57 7.35
N LYS A 6 -3.94 -6.50 7.83
CA LYS A 6 -2.48 -6.44 7.63
C LYS A 6 -2.14 -6.84 6.20
N VAL A 7 -1.30 -6.05 5.54
CA VAL A 7 -0.81 -6.27 4.18
C VAL A 7 0.70 -6.08 4.11
N THR A 8 1.34 -6.71 3.14
CA THR A 8 2.76 -6.45 2.86
C THR A 8 2.87 -5.34 1.84
N VAL A 9 3.60 -4.29 2.21
CA VAL A 9 3.99 -3.20 1.32
C VAL A 9 5.42 -3.46 0.85
N THR A 10 5.63 -3.53 -0.46
CA THR A 10 6.96 -3.67 -1.06
C THR A 10 7.38 -2.35 -1.69
N CYS A 11 8.54 -1.83 -1.31
CA CYS A 11 9.20 -0.73 -2.00
C CYS A 11 9.93 -1.29 -3.23
N THR A 12 9.67 -0.77 -4.43
CA THR A 12 10.25 -1.30 -5.66
C THR A 12 11.67 -0.83 -5.91
N ASP A 13 12.06 0.31 -5.34
CA ASP A 13 13.39 0.90 -5.52
C ASP A 13 14.51 0.12 -4.81
N ASN A 14 14.19 -0.49 -3.66
CA ASN A 14 15.17 -1.17 -2.82
C ASN A 14 14.74 -2.59 -2.37
N ASP A 15 13.66 -3.13 -2.95
CA ASP A 15 13.04 -4.43 -2.63
C ASP A 15 12.66 -4.63 -1.14
N SER A 16 12.61 -3.56 -0.36
CA SER A 16 12.26 -3.66 1.06
C SER A 16 10.79 -4.02 1.24
N LYS A 17 10.50 -4.84 2.25
CA LYS A 17 9.16 -5.32 2.57
C LYS A 17 8.81 -4.93 4.00
N ASN A 18 7.71 -4.22 4.16
CA ASN A 18 7.20 -3.82 5.45
C ASN A 18 5.76 -4.29 5.62
N ASN A 19 5.38 -4.52 6.88
CA ASN A 19 3.99 -4.78 7.23
C ASN A 19 3.26 -3.43 7.32
N GLY A 20 2.15 -3.33 6.62
CA GLY A 20 1.24 -2.19 6.71
C GLY A 20 -0.15 -2.62 7.13
N LYS A 21 -0.96 -1.64 7.52
CA LYS A 21 -2.35 -1.81 7.93
C LYS A 21 -3.26 -0.98 7.04
N ILE A 22 -4.29 -1.59 6.46
CA ILE A 22 -5.29 -0.85 5.68
C ILE A 22 -6.09 0.05 6.61
N ILE A 23 -5.99 1.36 6.44
CA ILE A 23 -6.71 2.37 7.22
C ILE A 23 -7.85 3.03 6.45
N ARG A 24 -7.88 2.87 5.12
CA ARG A 24 -8.95 3.37 4.26
C ARG A 24 -9.09 2.52 3.02
N ILE A 25 -10.33 2.27 2.61
CA ILE A 25 -10.68 1.64 1.33
C ILE A 25 -11.61 2.58 0.57
N PHE A 26 -11.35 2.80 -0.71
CA PHE A 26 -12.17 3.63 -1.59
C PHE A 26 -12.20 3.03 -3.00
N PRO A 27 -13.13 3.44 -3.89
CA PRO A 27 -13.36 2.75 -5.17
C PRO A 27 -12.11 2.53 -6.03
N ASN A 28 -11.15 3.46 -5.96
CA ASN A 28 -9.95 3.47 -6.79
C ASN A 28 -8.66 3.15 -6.02
N GLY A 29 -8.72 2.65 -4.78
CA GLY A 29 -7.51 2.42 -4.02
C GLY A 29 -7.68 2.13 -2.53
N ILE A 30 -6.56 2.14 -1.84
CA ILE A 30 -6.45 1.95 -0.39
C ILE A 30 -5.41 2.91 0.17
N ASP A 31 -5.59 3.34 1.41
CA ASP A 31 -4.53 3.96 2.19
C ASP A 31 -4.00 2.95 3.20
N VAL A 32 -2.68 2.80 3.27
CA VAL A 32 -2.00 1.84 4.14
C VAL A 32 -1.05 2.59 5.07
N GLU A 33 -1.20 2.36 6.36
CA GLU A 33 -0.26 2.84 7.37
C GLU A 33 0.92 1.86 7.49
N VAL A 34 2.14 2.38 7.41
CA VAL A 34 3.40 1.65 7.60
C VAL A 34 4.26 2.48 8.54
N SER A 35 4.56 1.98 9.75
CA SER A 35 5.42 2.67 10.74
C SER A 35 5.05 4.16 10.90
N ASP A 36 3.79 4.44 11.26
CA ASP A 36 3.22 5.79 11.46
C ASP A 36 3.18 6.67 10.18
N THR A 37 3.44 6.09 9.02
CA THR A 37 3.43 6.77 7.73
C THR A 37 2.30 6.26 6.84
N ILE A 38 1.52 7.15 6.23
CA ILE A 38 0.37 6.78 5.39
C ILE A 38 0.75 6.78 3.91
N ILE A 39 0.77 5.60 3.29
CA ILE A 39 1.01 5.43 1.86
C ILE A 39 -0.33 5.33 1.14
N LYS A 40 -0.60 6.27 0.24
CA LYS A 40 -1.79 6.28 -0.61
C LYS A 40 -1.54 5.42 -1.84
N LEU A 41 -2.29 4.34 -1.99
CA LEU A 41 -2.14 3.40 -3.09
C LEU A 41 -3.38 3.43 -4.00
N LYS A 42 -3.16 3.56 -5.30
CA LYS A 42 -4.20 3.45 -6.31
C LYS A 42 -4.26 2.03 -6.84
N LYS A 43 -5.48 1.52 -7.04
CA LYS A 43 -5.71 0.24 -7.69
C LYS A 43 -5.39 0.38 -9.18
N THR A 44 -4.42 -0.40 -9.69
CA THR A 44 -4.07 -0.39 -11.11
C THR A 44 -4.57 -1.65 -11.84
N LYS A 45 -4.67 -2.78 -11.12
CA LYS A 45 -5.25 -4.04 -11.60
C LYS A 45 -6.02 -4.72 -10.45
N PRO A 46 -6.84 -5.75 -10.72
CA PRO A 46 -7.39 -6.58 -9.66
C PRO A 46 -6.26 -7.01 -8.71
N ASN A 47 -6.46 -6.78 -7.41
CA ASN A 47 -5.51 -7.15 -6.35
C ASN A 47 -4.11 -6.54 -6.43
N PHE A 48 -3.92 -5.46 -7.21
CA PHE A 48 -2.63 -4.79 -7.36
C PHE A 48 -2.79 -3.28 -7.19
N TYR A 49 -2.04 -2.74 -6.22
CA TYR A 49 -2.10 -1.35 -5.83
C TYR A 49 -0.71 -0.73 -5.87
N VAL A 50 -0.63 0.51 -6.35
CA VAL A 50 0.63 1.25 -6.53
C VAL A 50 0.48 2.64 -5.92
N GLY A 51 1.49 3.07 -5.18
CA GLY A 51 1.56 4.36 -4.54
C GLY A 51 2.99 4.87 -4.56
N SER A 52 3.17 6.17 -4.41
CA SER A 52 4.49 6.76 -4.28
C SER A 52 4.55 7.73 -3.12
N MET A 53 5.70 7.77 -2.46
CA MET A 53 5.97 8.68 -1.36
C MET A 53 7.46 9.03 -1.33
N ALA A 54 7.76 10.32 -1.19
CA ALA A 54 9.14 10.84 -1.10
C ALA A 54 10.06 10.38 -2.26
N GLY A 55 9.50 10.17 -3.45
CA GLY A 55 10.25 9.72 -4.63
C GLY A 55 10.44 8.20 -4.74
N LEU A 56 9.93 7.42 -3.79
CA LEU A 56 9.93 5.96 -3.81
C LEU A 56 8.58 5.41 -4.26
N GLU A 57 8.58 4.29 -4.97
CA GLU A 57 7.39 3.56 -5.37
C GLU A 57 7.12 2.35 -4.46
N PHE A 58 5.84 2.15 -4.16
CA PHE A 58 5.35 1.11 -3.27
C PHE A 58 4.23 0.33 -3.92
N ILE A 59 4.24 -0.99 -3.72
CA ILE A 59 3.21 -1.89 -4.21
C ILE A 59 2.58 -2.69 -3.06
N VAL A 60 1.28 -2.96 -3.21
CA VAL A 60 0.55 -3.92 -2.39
C VAL A 60 -0.13 -4.93 -3.31
N LYS A 61 0.08 -6.22 -3.01
CA LYS A 61 -0.57 -7.37 -3.67
C LYS A 61 -1.43 -8.08 -2.63
N THR A 62 -2.69 -8.37 -2.97
CA THR A 62 -3.65 -9.01 -2.05
C THR A 62 -4.32 -10.26 -2.57
#